data_AF-A0A1A8U2S2-F1
#
_entry.id   AF-A0A1A8U2S2-F1
#
_cell.length_a   1.000
_cell.length_b   1.000
_cell.length_c   1.000
_cell.angle_alpha   90.00
_cell.angle_beta   90.00
_cell.angle_gamma   90.00
#
_symmetry.space_group_name_H-M   'P 1'
#
loop_
_entity.id
_entity.type
_entity.pdbx_description
1 polymer ?
#
loop_
_entity_poly.entity_id
_entity_poly.type
_entity_poly.pdbx_seq_one_letter_code
_entity_poly.pdbx_strand_id
1 'polypeptide(L)'
;RILPSASCLFDKMVQIRLEGLAPHKSVKLRSKLVDDRGVTFTASALYVSDKTGQIDLSTSPSLAGSFTGVEPMGLFWAMTPDTPHSKHLKKNVLSPTSVEFQALCEETGELLASG
;
A
#
# COMPACT_ATOMS: atom_id res chain seq x y z
N ARG A 1 -1.24 -2.18 -11.16
CA ARG A 1 -2.57 -2.78 -11.39
C ARG A 1 -3.19 -3.22 -10.07
N ILE A 2 -4.48 -2.95 -9.85
CA ILE A 2 -5.25 -3.35 -8.66
C ILE A 2 -6.37 -4.29 -9.10
N LEU A 3 -6.50 -5.45 -8.46
CA LEU A 3 -7.50 -6.47 -8.76
C LEU A 3 -8.32 -6.80 -7.49
N PRO A 4 -9.62 -7.12 -7.61
CA PRO A 4 -10.40 -7.29 -8.85
C PRO A 4 -10.81 -5.95 -9.50
N SER A 5 -10.86 -4.86 -8.74
CA SER A 5 -11.09 -3.51 -9.26
C SER A 5 -10.57 -2.46 -8.27
N ALA A 6 -10.49 -1.19 -8.67
CA ALA A 6 -10.11 -0.08 -7.79
C ALA A 6 -11.13 0.24 -6.68
N SER A 7 -12.33 -0.36 -6.74
CA SER A 7 -13.36 -0.28 -5.71
C SER A 7 -13.74 -1.68 -5.24
N CYS A 8 -13.61 -1.96 -3.96
CA CYS A 8 -14.01 -3.23 -3.38
C CYS A 8 -14.56 -3.04 -1.97
N LEU A 9 -15.21 -4.07 -1.46
CA LEU A 9 -15.57 -4.11 -0.04
C LEU A 9 -14.30 -4.24 0.80
N PHE A 10 -14.32 -3.64 1.98
CA PHE A 10 -13.18 -3.57 2.89
C PHE A 10 -12.67 -4.96 3.34
N ASP A 11 -13.55 -5.94 3.39
CA ASP A 11 -13.30 -7.34 3.78
C ASP A 11 -12.83 -8.22 2.61
N LYS A 12 -12.79 -7.70 1.38
CA LYS A 12 -12.28 -8.45 0.23
C LYS A 12 -10.78 -8.27 0.08
N MET A 13 -10.11 -9.38 -0.18
CA MET A 13 -8.69 -9.37 -0.52
C MET A 13 -8.48 -8.56 -1.81
N VAL A 14 -7.55 -7.62 -1.76
CA VAL A 14 -7.10 -6.83 -2.90
C VAL A 14 -5.75 -7.35 -3.32
N GLN A 15 -5.58 -7.56 -4.63
CA GLN A 15 -4.29 -7.91 -5.20
C GLN A 15 -3.69 -6.69 -5.88
N ILE A 16 -2.50 -6.31 -5.42
CA ILE A 16 -1.74 -5.18 -5.95
C ILE A 16 -0.53 -5.74 -6.68
N ARG A 17 -0.36 -5.29 -7.93
CA ARG A 17 0.78 -5.60 -8.79
C ARG A 17 1.43 -4.35 -9.33
N LEU A 18 2.75 -4.28 -9.30
CA LEU A 18 3.54 -3.31 -10.03
C LEU A 18 4.16 -4.02 -11.23
N GLU A 19 4.01 -3.42 -12.40
CA GLU A 19 4.47 -3.97 -13.68
C GLU A 19 5.25 -2.87 -14.42
N GLY A 20 6.21 -3.26 -15.26
CA GLY A 20 7.00 -2.31 -16.06
C GLY A 20 8.17 -1.65 -15.31
N LEU A 21 8.59 -2.20 -14.17
CA LEU A 21 9.79 -1.75 -13.46
C LEU A 21 11.05 -2.30 -14.14
N ALA A 22 12.21 -1.70 -13.87
CA ALA A 22 13.48 -2.36 -14.18
C ALA A 22 13.62 -3.65 -13.32
N PRO A 23 14.29 -4.71 -13.82
CA PRO A 23 14.56 -5.90 -13.02
C PRO A 23 15.37 -5.61 -11.75
N HIS A 24 15.05 -6.27 -10.64
CA HIS A 24 15.71 -6.08 -9.34
C HIS A 24 15.70 -4.64 -8.82
N LYS A 25 14.71 -3.85 -9.22
CA LYS A 25 14.54 -2.46 -8.76
C LYS A 25 13.88 -2.47 -7.39
N SER A 26 14.50 -1.78 -6.44
CA SER A 26 13.89 -1.50 -5.14
C SER A 26 12.82 -0.43 -5.24
N VAL A 27 11.64 -0.74 -4.70
CA VAL A 27 10.47 0.12 -4.69
C VAL A 27 9.87 0.15 -3.29
N LYS A 28 9.69 1.36 -2.76
CA LYS A 28 8.93 1.61 -1.54
C LYS A 28 7.47 1.84 -1.91
N LEU A 29 6.60 0.93 -1.50
CA LEU A 29 5.16 1.07 -1.66
C LEU A 29 4.58 1.70 -0.39
N ARG A 30 3.77 2.74 -0.56
CA ARG A 30 3.13 3.48 0.53
C ARG A 30 1.62 3.50 0.32
N SER A 31 0.88 3.30 1.41
CA SER A 31 -0.56 3.54 1.47
C SER A 31 -0.86 4.71 2.39
N LYS A 32 -1.90 5.48 2.06
CA LYS A 32 -2.38 6.60 2.85
C LYS A 32 -3.90 6.61 2.88
N LEU A 33 -4.46 6.86 4.05
CA LEU A 33 -5.88 7.01 4.29
C LEU A 33 -6.10 8.23 5.18
N VAL A 34 -7.19 8.96 4.95
CA VAL A 34 -7.63 10.05 5.83
C VAL A 34 -8.99 9.67 6.41
N ASP A 35 -9.10 9.60 7.73
CA ASP A 35 -10.35 9.25 8.42
C ASP A 35 -11.36 10.42 8.41
N ASP A 36 -12.59 10.17 8.87
CA ASP A 36 -13.65 11.19 8.89
C ASP A 36 -13.38 12.36 9.86
N ARG A 37 -12.30 12.29 10.68
CA ARG A 37 -11.83 13.39 11.53
C ARG A 37 -10.63 14.13 10.94
N GLY A 38 -10.15 13.72 9.76
CA GLY A 38 -8.97 14.29 9.13
C GLY A 38 -7.65 13.70 9.64
N VAL A 39 -7.67 12.62 10.43
CA VAL A 39 -6.44 11.94 10.86
C VAL A 39 -5.90 11.12 9.71
N THR A 40 -4.62 11.33 9.39
CA THR A 40 -3.93 10.55 8.37
C THR A 40 -3.37 9.28 8.97
N PHE A 41 -3.59 8.17 8.26
CA PHE A 41 -3.08 6.83 8.55
C PHE A 41 -2.19 6.41 7.38
N THR A 42 -1.00 5.88 7.67
CA THR A 42 -0.07 5.44 6.62
C THR A 42 0.57 4.10 6.95
N ALA A 43 0.85 3.32 5.91
CA ALA A 43 1.76 2.18 5.98
C ALA A 43 2.77 2.29 4.84
N SER A 44 3.93 1.68 5.02
CA SER A 44 4.89 1.51 3.93
C SER A 44 5.58 0.16 3.99
N ALA A 45 5.95 -0.37 2.84
CA ALA A 45 6.67 -1.62 2.72
C ALA A 45 7.66 -1.54 1.57
N LEU A 46 8.82 -2.17 1.75
CA LEU A 46 9.89 -2.21 0.76
C LEU A 46 9.84 -3.53 -0.01
N TYR A 47 9.86 -3.43 -1.33
CA TYR A 47 9.86 -4.57 -2.25
C TYR A 47 10.95 -4.43 -3.29
N VAL A 48 11.35 -5.56 -3.87
CA VAL A 48 12.28 -5.61 -5.00
C VAL A 48 11.57 -6.32 -6.15
N SER A 49 11.63 -5.73 -7.35
CA SER A 49 11.05 -6.35 -8.54
C SER A 49 11.80 -7.63 -8.94
N ASP A 50 11.07 -8.56 -9.53
CA ASP A 50 11.66 -9.79 -10.04
C ASP A 50 12.50 -9.55 -11.31
N LYS A 51 13.05 -10.63 -11.87
CA LYS A 51 13.82 -10.60 -13.13
C LYS A 51 13.03 -10.06 -14.33
N THR A 52 11.70 -10.02 -14.27
CA THR A 52 10.82 -9.50 -15.31
C THR A 52 10.36 -8.06 -15.05
N GLY A 53 10.78 -7.45 -13.94
CA GLY A 53 10.38 -6.10 -13.57
C GLY A 53 8.99 -6.02 -12.94
N GLN A 54 8.55 -7.10 -12.27
CA GLN A 54 7.24 -7.17 -11.63
C GLN A 54 7.34 -7.35 -10.12
N ILE A 55 6.35 -6.83 -9.40
CA ILE A 55 6.14 -7.07 -7.97
C ILE A 55 4.66 -7.47 -7.81
N ASP A 56 4.41 -8.64 -7.24
CA ASP A 56 3.08 -9.08 -6.84
C ASP A 56 3.06 -9.24 -5.33
N LEU A 57 2.29 -8.42 -4.63
CA LEU A 57 2.25 -8.43 -3.16
C LEU A 57 1.75 -9.76 -2.57
N SER A 58 1.14 -10.62 -3.40
CA SER A 58 0.68 -11.94 -3.00
C SER A 58 1.81 -12.98 -2.90
N THR A 59 2.97 -12.68 -3.49
CA THR A 59 4.10 -13.62 -3.58
C THR A 59 5.43 -12.99 -3.19
N SER A 60 5.59 -11.69 -3.42
CA SER A 60 6.79 -10.94 -3.10
C SER A 60 6.79 -10.54 -1.62
N PRO A 61 7.81 -10.91 -0.83
CA PRO A 61 7.88 -10.52 0.56
C PRO A 61 8.25 -9.04 0.70
N SER A 62 7.62 -8.35 1.65
CA SER A 62 8.12 -7.06 2.14
C SER A 62 9.44 -7.28 2.90
N LEU A 63 10.46 -6.52 2.54
CA LEU A 63 11.79 -6.61 3.13
C LEU A 63 11.95 -5.71 4.36
N ALA A 64 11.20 -4.60 4.42
CA ALA A 64 11.26 -3.61 5.49
C ALA A 64 10.01 -2.72 5.50
N GLY A 65 9.83 -1.93 6.55
CA GLY A 65 8.75 -0.95 6.67
C GLY A 65 7.81 -1.28 7.84
N SER A 66 6.52 -1.00 7.65
CA SER A 66 5.46 -1.24 8.62
C SER A 66 5.20 -2.73 8.88
N PHE A 67 5.61 -3.61 7.96
CA PHE A 67 5.53 -5.06 8.07
C PHE A 67 6.58 -5.72 7.17
N THR A 68 6.88 -7.00 7.42
CA THR A 68 7.79 -7.83 6.61
C THR A 68 7.14 -9.16 6.25
N GLY A 69 7.66 -9.84 5.23
CA GLY A 69 7.10 -11.11 4.75
C GLY A 69 6.00 -10.93 3.68
N VAL A 70 5.38 -12.03 3.28
CA VAL A 70 4.38 -12.06 2.22
C VAL A 70 3.01 -11.72 2.80
N GLU A 71 2.68 -10.44 2.77
CA GLU A 71 1.47 -9.87 3.39
C GLU A 71 0.67 -9.05 2.35
N PRO A 72 -0.21 -9.69 1.55
CA PRO A 72 -0.93 -9.01 0.46
C PRO A 72 -1.79 -7.84 0.95
N MET A 73 -2.31 -7.93 2.17
CA MET A 73 -3.12 -6.90 2.82
C MET A 73 -2.32 -6.00 3.78
N GLY A 74 -1.00 -6.18 3.90
CA GLY A 74 -0.15 -5.49 4.86
C GLY A 74 -0.30 -3.97 4.84
N LEU A 75 -0.40 -3.39 3.63
CA LEU A 75 -0.57 -1.96 3.44
C LEU A 75 -1.91 -1.41 3.95
N PHE A 76 -2.88 -2.26 4.25
CA PHE A 76 -4.18 -1.85 4.81
C PHE A 76 -4.20 -1.99 6.33
N TRP A 77 -3.79 -3.13 6.87
CA TRP A 77 -3.93 -3.41 8.30
C TRP A 77 -2.77 -2.89 9.15
N ALA A 78 -1.58 -2.68 8.55
CA ALA A 78 -0.41 -2.14 9.26
C ALA A 78 -0.35 -0.61 9.27
N MET A 79 -1.44 0.08 8.89
CA MET A 79 -1.47 1.53 8.91
C MET A 79 -1.45 2.08 10.34
N THR A 80 -0.57 3.04 10.57
CA THR A 80 -0.47 3.78 11.84
C THR A 80 -0.88 5.23 11.66
N PRO A 81 -1.54 5.84 12.67
CA PRO A 81 -1.90 7.24 12.62
C PRO A 81 -0.68 8.15 12.74
N ASP A 82 -0.73 9.31 12.09
CA ASP A 82 0.27 10.37 12.28
C ASP A 82 0.09 11.07 13.66
N THR A 83 -1.07 10.90 14.29
CA THR A 83 -1.33 11.38 15.66
C THR A 83 -1.25 10.23 16.67
N PRO A 84 -0.46 10.38 17.76
CA PRO A 84 -0.37 9.37 18.81
C PRO A 84 -1.74 9.01 19.40
N HIS A 85 -1.93 7.73 19.74
CA HIS A 85 -3.13 7.20 20.39
C HIS A 85 -4.44 7.36 19.60
N SER A 86 -4.38 7.64 18.30
CA SER A 86 -5.55 7.70 17.43
C SER A 86 -5.94 6.32 16.90
N LYS A 87 -7.24 6.00 16.94
CA LYS A 87 -7.81 4.83 16.26
C LYS A 87 -8.54 5.27 15.00
N HIS A 88 -8.46 4.48 13.93
CA HIS A 88 -9.20 4.76 12.70
C HIS A 88 -10.71 4.86 12.99
N LEU A 89 -11.36 5.94 12.53
CA LEU A 89 -12.79 6.18 12.73
C LEU A 89 -13.49 6.44 11.40
N LYS A 90 -14.46 5.57 11.08
CA LYS A 90 -15.40 5.76 9.99
C LYS A 90 -16.80 6.01 10.57
N LYS A 91 -17.29 7.24 10.48
CA LYS A 91 -18.63 7.64 10.95
C LYS A 91 -19.69 7.36 9.90
N ASN A 92 -19.39 7.68 8.65
CA ASN A 92 -20.31 7.43 7.54
C ASN A 92 -19.97 6.13 6.83
N VAL A 93 -20.62 5.03 7.21
CA VAL A 93 -20.41 3.70 6.59
C VAL A 93 -20.96 3.61 5.16
N LEU A 94 -21.81 4.55 4.74
CA LEU A 94 -22.34 4.61 3.38
C LEU A 94 -21.35 5.26 2.41
N SER A 95 -20.35 5.99 2.90
CA SER A 95 -19.28 6.53 2.06
C SER A 95 -18.10 5.56 2.03
N PRO A 96 -17.51 5.29 0.85
CA PRO A 96 -16.35 4.43 0.75
C PRO A 96 -15.16 5.04 1.51
N THR A 97 -14.27 4.17 1.95
CA THR A 97 -12.97 4.56 2.49
C THR A 97 -11.99 4.60 1.34
N SER A 98 -11.45 5.78 1.05
CA SER A 98 -10.44 5.96 0.01
C SER A 98 -9.05 5.70 0.56
N VAL A 99 -8.28 4.84 -0.11
CA VAL A 99 -6.88 4.58 0.19
C VAL A 99 -6.06 4.98 -1.03
N GLU A 100 -5.14 5.90 -0.85
CA GLU A 100 -4.18 6.33 -1.86
C GLU A 100 -2.94 5.43 -1.83
N PHE A 101 -2.48 4.98 -2.99
CA PHE A 101 -1.25 4.20 -3.14
C PHE A 101 -0.18 5.00 -3.89
N GLN A 102 1.07 4.88 -3.43
CA GLN A 102 2.23 5.47 -4.08
C GLN A 102 3.38 4.46 -4.14
N ALA A 103 3.90 4.24 -5.34
CA ALA A 103 5.13 3.50 -5.57
C ALA A 103 6.27 4.49 -5.77
N LEU A 104 7.28 4.42 -4.91
CA LEU A 104 8.41 5.34 -4.89
C LEU A 104 9.70 4.55 -5.16
N CYS A 105 10.64 5.14 -5.91
CA CYS A 105 12.00 4.62 -6.00
C CYS A 105 12.65 4.69 -4.61
N GLU A 106 13.17 3.58 -4.10
CA GLU A 106 13.79 3.57 -2.76
C GLU A 106 15.00 4.52 -2.70
N GLU A 107 15.84 4.51 -3.72
CA GLU A 107 17.12 5.25 -3.75
C GLU A 107 16.92 6.76 -3.90
N THR A 108 16.01 7.17 -4.79
CA THR A 108 15.83 8.58 -5.17
C THR A 108 14.61 9.22 -4.51
N GLY A 109 13.68 8.44 -3.97
CA GLY A 109 12.39 8.93 -3.48
C GLY A 109 11.44 9.40 -4.58
N GLU A 110 11.79 9.21 -5.85
CA GLU A 110 10.99 9.62 -7.00
C GLU A 110 9.68 8.81 -7.10
N LEU A 111 8.58 9.47 -7.45
CA LEU A 111 7.29 8.81 -7.68
C LEU A 111 7.30 8.04 -9.00
N LEU A 112 7.19 6.72 -8.90
CA LEU A 112 7.12 5.81 -10.04
C LEU A 112 5.67 5.63 -10.53
N ALA A 113 4.73 5.53 -9.59
CA ALA A 113 3.31 5.39 -9.89
C ALA A 113 2.44 5.79 -8.68
N SER A 114 1.20 6.19 -8.95
CA SER A 114 0.16 6.38 -7.93
C SER A 114 -1.15 5.75 -8.39
N GLY A 115 -2.04 5.46 -7.44
CA GLY A 115 -3.35 4.86 -7.71
C GLY A 115 -4.31 4.99 -6.53
#